data_AF-A0A959H2E3-F1
#
_entry.id   AF-A0A959H2E3-F1
#
_cell.length_a   1.000
_cell.length_b   1.000
_cell.length_c   1.000
_cell.angle_alpha   90.00
_cell.angle_beta   90.00
_cell.angle_gamma   90.00
#
_symmetry.space_group_name_H-M   'P 1'
#
loop_
_entity.id
_entity.type
_entity.pdbx_description
1 polymer ?
#
loop_
_entity_poly.entity_id
_entity_poly.type
_entity_poly.pdbx_seq_one_letter_code
_entity_poly.pdbx_strand_id
1 'polypeptide(L)'
;PGIASMMMDMADDGFRQAAAHGIDIEQRLGAALQLAEQLTAPEMIEQLSSLLKLAKQAPGIMAMAVDVMDEGYRSVSGNGLDLAALSQKGITVAKRTADLVDSEEFDALLHSDLFNPKTLDVLSVVSGALTQCRMDPPKRAGVFKLLGAMRDPEIQKSLGFLLSFGRNFGRLCNEVIERELQNNKKQ
;
A
#
# COMPACT_ATOMS: atom_id res chain seq x y z
N PRO A 1 7.14 70.08 32.82
CA PRO A 1 8.27 69.98 31.84
C PRO A 1 9.21 68.77 32.05
N GLY A 2 9.34 68.18 33.25
CA GLY A 2 10.39 67.18 33.52
C GLY A 2 10.13 65.71 33.13
N ILE A 3 8.88 65.26 33.01
CA ILE A 3 8.59 63.84 32.69
C ILE A 3 8.85 63.54 31.21
N ALA A 4 8.53 64.49 30.32
CA ALA A 4 8.79 64.36 28.89
C ALA A 4 10.30 64.33 28.57
N SER A 5 11.11 65.10 29.30
CA SER A 5 12.56 65.10 29.11
C SER A 5 13.22 63.82 29.62
N MET A 6 12.78 63.27 30.76
CA MET A 6 13.30 61.99 31.26
C MET A 6 12.94 60.81 30.34
N MET A 7 11.75 60.81 29.74
CA MET A 7 11.36 59.79 28.75
C MET A 7 12.18 59.89 27.47
N MET A 8 12.50 61.12 27.03
CA MET A 8 13.40 61.32 25.89
C MET A 8 14.82 60.85 26.19
N ASP A 9 15.39 61.19 27.35
CA ASP A 9 16.73 60.75 27.74
C ASP A 9 16.84 59.23 27.85
N MET A 10 15.83 58.53 28.42
CA MET A 10 15.84 57.07 28.48
C MET A 10 15.81 56.41 27.10
N ALA A 11 15.04 56.97 26.16
CA ALA A 11 15.00 56.47 24.79
C ALA A 11 16.36 56.69 24.11
N ASP A 12 16.92 57.89 24.24
CA ASP A 12 18.15 58.31 23.56
C ASP A 12 19.39 57.55 24.08
N ASP A 13 19.47 57.27 25.39
CA ASP A 13 20.49 56.41 25.98
C ASP A 13 20.32 54.94 25.55
N GLY A 14 19.07 54.45 25.44
CA GLY A 14 18.77 53.11 24.93
C GLY A 14 19.21 52.90 23.48
N PHE A 15 18.96 53.88 22.61
CA PHE A 15 19.40 53.86 21.21
C PHE A 15 20.93 53.87 21.09
N ARG A 16 21.62 54.71 21.89
CA ARG A 16 23.09 54.76 21.91
C ARG A 16 23.72 53.46 22.43
N GLN A 17 23.17 52.87 23.47
CA GLN A 17 23.69 51.63 24.06
C GLN A 17 23.45 50.39 23.17
N ALA A 18 22.35 50.36 22.42
CA ALA A 18 22.04 49.30 21.48
C ALA A 18 22.89 49.36 20.19
N ALA A 19 23.15 50.57 19.68
CA ALA A 19 24.05 50.77 18.55
C ALA A 19 25.48 50.29 18.86
N ALA A 20 25.94 50.43 20.12
CA ALA A 20 27.23 49.92 20.57
C ALA A 20 27.35 48.37 20.52
N HIS A 21 26.23 47.64 20.47
CA HIS A 21 26.19 46.18 20.35
C HIS A 21 25.86 45.71 18.92
N GLY A 22 25.84 46.62 17.93
CA GLY A 22 25.50 46.30 16.54
C GLY A 22 24.04 45.91 16.35
N ILE A 23 23.16 46.34 17.25
CA ILE A 23 21.74 46.01 17.24
C ILE A 23 20.97 47.18 16.62
N ASP A 24 20.48 46.98 15.40
CA ASP A 24 19.54 47.92 14.75
C ASP A 24 18.16 47.77 15.41
N ILE A 25 17.88 48.68 16.35
CA ILE A 25 16.62 48.70 17.11
C ILE A 25 15.44 48.90 16.18
N GLU A 26 15.55 49.72 15.13
CA GLU A 26 14.46 49.96 14.19
C GLU A 26 14.15 48.72 13.37
N GLN A 27 15.17 48.00 12.90
CA GLN A 27 14.97 46.75 12.19
C GLN A 27 14.34 45.67 13.09
N ARG A 28 14.79 45.56 14.35
CA ARG A 28 14.24 44.59 15.31
C ARG A 28 12.85 44.96 15.80
N LEU A 29 12.58 46.24 16.02
CA LEU A 29 11.26 46.73 16.43
C LEU A 29 10.26 46.56 15.27
N GLY A 30 10.69 46.81 14.03
CA GLY A 30 9.91 46.51 12.83
C GLY A 30 9.60 45.02 12.69
N ALA A 31 10.61 44.15 12.84
CA ALA A 31 10.40 42.70 12.84
C ALA A 31 9.50 42.23 14.00
N ALA A 32 9.65 42.81 15.19
CA ALA A 32 8.81 42.48 16.34
C ALA A 32 7.36 42.94 16.16
N LEU A 33 7.14 44.13 15.58
CA LEU A 33 5.81 44.64 15.24
C LEU A 33 5.16 43.82 14.14
N GLN A 34 5.93 43.42 13.11
CA GLN A 34 5.43 42.58 12.02
C GLN A 34 5.10 41.16 12.49
N LEU A 35 5.90 40.60 13.41
CA LEU A 35 5.58 39.35 14.07
C LEU A 35 4.37 39.50 15.00
N ALA A 36 4.26 40.60 15.74
CA ALA A 36 3.10 40.86 16.58
C ALA A 36 1.83 40.98 15.73
N GLU A 37 1.89 41.66 14.58
CA GLU A 37 0.80 41.76 13.61
C GLU A 37 0.45 40.37 13.05
N GLN A 38 1.43 39.59 12.61
CA GLN A 38 1.18 38.23 12.09
C GLN A 38 0.66 37.26 13.16
N LEU A 39 1.11 37.38 14.41
CA LEU A 39 0.66 36.55 15.53
C LEU A 39 -0.73 36.95 16.04
N THR A 40 -1.10 38.22 15.88
CA THR A 40 -2.43 38.75 16.23
C THR A 40 -3.41 38.72 15.06
N ALA A 41 -2.95 38.35 13.87
CA ALA A 41 -3.81 38.14 12.71
C ALA A 41 -4.84 37.04 13.02
N PRO A 42 -6.12 37.26 12.69
CA PRO A 42 -7.19 36.34 13.05
C PRO A 42 -6.94 34.92 12.51
N GLU A 43 -6.33 34.79 11.33
CA GLU A 43 -5.97 33.50 10.73
C GLU A 43 -4.93 32.74 11.56
N MET A 44 -3.94 33.43 12.12
CA MET A 44 -2.89 32.81 12.93
C MET A 44 -3.41 32.42 14.31
N ILE A 45 -4.31 33.23 14.88
CA ILE A 45 -5.01 32.90 16.13
C ILE A 45 -5.86 31.64 15.96
N GLU A 46 -6.56 31.48 14.83
CA GLU A 46 -7.33 30.27 14.53
C GLU A 46 -6.42 29.04 14.37
N GLN A 47 -5.30 29.16 13.65
CA GLN A 47 -4.33 28.08 13.47
C GLN A 47 -3.72 27.66 14.82
N LEU A 48 -3.31 28.62 15.64
CA LEU A 48 -2.76 28.36 16.97
C LEU A 48 -3.81 27.72 17.89
N SER A 49 -5.07 28.16 17.82
CA SER A 49 -6.17 27.55 18.57
C SER A 49 -6.44 26.10 18.17
N SER A 50 -6.28 25.78 16.87
CA SER A 50 -6.45 24.44 16.32
C SER A 50 -5.33 23.51 16.75
N LEU A 51 -4.09 23.98 16.74
CA LEU A 51 -2.94 23.27 17.30
C LEU A 51 -3.10 23.03 18.80
N LEU A 52 -3.61 24.03 19.54
CA LEU A 52 -3.85 23.92 20.96
C LEU A 52 -4.98 22.92 21.29
N LYS A 53 -6.01 22.83 20.44
CA LYS A 53 -7.04 21.78 20.54
C LYS A 53 -6.46 20.39 20.30
N LEU A 54 -5.62 20.24 19.28
CA LEU A 54 -4.94 18.97 18.99
C LEU A 54 -4.03 18.56 20.17
N ALA A 55 -3.24 19.50 20.70
CA ALA A 55 -2.38 19.26 21.87
C ALA A 55 -3.18 18.89 23.13
N LYS A 56 -4.37 19.47 23.33
CA LYS A 56 -5.29 19.09 24.41
C LYS A 56 -5.91 17.70 24.22
N GLN A 57 -6.05 17.24 22.97
CA GLN A 57 -6.56 15.91 22.64
C GLN A 57 -5.45 14.84 22.58
N ALA A 58 -4.19 15.25 22.46
CA ALA A 58 -3.03 14.36 22.42
C ALA A 58 -2.96 13.37 23.60
N PRO A 59 -3.28 13.74 24.85
CA PRO A 59 -3.35 12.77 25.95
C PRO A 59 -4.33 11.62 25.70
N GLY A 60 -5.50 11.91 25.10
CA GLY A 60 -6.49 10.88 24.75
C GLY A 60 -6.04 9.98 23.60
N ILE A 61 -5.35 10.54 22.61
CA ILE A 61 -4.76 9.77 21.50
C ILE A 61 -3.64 8.87 22.03
N MET A 62 -2.79 9.39 22.91
CA MET A 62 -1.73 8.62 23.54
C MET A 62 -2.30 7.50 24.41
N ALA A 63 -3.36 7.75 25.17
CA ALA A 63 -4.05 6.71 25.93
C ALA A 63 -4.60 5.61 25.01
N MET A 64 -5.30 5.98 23.94
CA MET A 64 -5.82 5.01 22.96
C MET A 64 -4.70 4.23 22.26
N ALA A 65 -3.58 4.87 21.92
CA ALA A 65 -2.43 4.21 21.33
C ALA A 65 -1.79 3.21 22.30
N VAL A 66 -1.67 3.57 23.58
CA VAL A 66 -1.18 2.69 24.65
C VAL A 66 -2.14 1.52 24.87
N ASP A 67 -3.46 1.77 24.88
CA ASP A 67 -4.47 0.71 25.02
C ASP A 67 -4.42 -0.29 23.85
N VAL A 68 -4.27 0.18 22.60
CA VAL A 68 -4.13 -0.68 21.42
C VAL A 68 -2.84 -1.50 21.49
N MET A 69 -1.74 -0.91 21.96
CA MET A 69 -0.50 -1.65 22.18
C MET A 69 -0.67 -2.71 23.28
N ASP A 70 -1.22 -2.35 24.44
CA ASP A 70 -1.45 -3.25 25.56
C ASP A 70 -2.38 -4.42 25.20
N GLU A 71 -3.46 -4.15 24.46
CA GLU A 71 -4.38 -5.18 23.96
C GLU A 71 -3.69 -6.10 22.94
N GLY A 72 -2.85 -5.54 22.06
CA GLY A 72 -2.00 -6.31 21.15
C GLY A 72 -1.05 -7.24 21.89
N TYR A 73 -0.38 -6.76 22.95
CA TYR A 73 0.50 -7.58 23.79
C TYR A 73 -0.26 -8.66 24.57
N ARG A 74 -1.47 -8.36 25.07
CA ARG A 74 -2.33 -9.35 25.75
C ARG A 74 -2.81 -10.44 24.80
N SER A 75 -3.23 -10.07 23.58
CA SER A 75 -3.70 -11.00 22.54
C SER A 75 -2.60 -11.98 22.09
N VAL A 76 -1.34 -11.54 22.11
CA VAL A 76 -0.18 -12.39 21.77
C VAL A 76 0.22 -13.30 22.94
N SER A 77 0.13 -12.83 24.19
CA SER A 77 0.50 -13.62 25.37
C SER A 77 -0.42 -14.82 25.64
N GLY A 78 -1.67 -14.78 25.16
CA GLY A 78 -2.60 -15.91 25.27
C GLY A 78 -2.28 -17.10 24.37
N ASN A 79 -1.43 -16.93 23.34
CA ASN A 79 -1.19 -17.93 22.30
C ASN A 79 0.24 -18.50 22.28
N GLY A 80 1.08 -18.23 23.29
CA GLY A 80 2.46 -18.76 23.34
C GLY A 80 3.33 -18.31 22.17
N LEU A 81 2.94 -17.24 21.49
CA LEU A 81 3.65 -16.67 20.36
C LEU A 81 4.74 -15.75 20.89
N ASP A 82 5.99 -16.22 20.85
CA ASP A 82 7.16 -15.41 21.14
C ASP A 82 7.25 -14.27 20.11
N LEU A 83 6.91 -13.06 20.53
CA LEU A 83 6.87 -11.86 19.68
C LEU A 83 8.26 -11.51 19.11
N ALA A 84 9.35 -11.89 19.81
CA ALA A 84 10.71 -11.72 19.31
C ALA A 84 11.06 -12.79 18.24
N ALA A 85 10.58 -14.02 18.41
CA ALA A 85 10.70 -15.05 17.38
C ALA A 85 9.82 -14.74 16.15
N LEU A 86 8.63 -14.16 16.37
CA LEU A 86 7.74 -13.66 15.31
C LEU A 86 8.33 -12.45 14.60
N SER A 87 9.05 -11.55 15.28
CA SER A 87 9.67 -10.40 14.62
C SER A 87 10.80 -10.85 13.70
N GLN A 88 11.67 -11.77 14.14
CA GLN A 88 12.74 -12.31 13.28
C GLN A 88 12.20 -13.16 12.12
N LYS A 89 11.27 -14.08 12.40
CA LYS A 89 10.67 -14.92 11.35
C LYS A 89 9.76 -14.10 10.43
N GLY A 90 9.05 -13.13 10.98
CA GLY A 90 8.20 -12.19 10.25
C GLY A 90 9.01 -11.30 9.32
N ILE A 91 10.13 -10.74 9.77
CA ILE A 91 11.05 -9.97 8.90
C ILE A 91 11.61 -10.87 7.80
N THR A 92 11.96 -12.13 8.10
CA THR A 92 12.47 -13.08 7.10
C THR A 92 11.42 -13.45 6.06
N VAL A 93 10.19 -13.74 6.49
CA VAL A 93 9.07 -14.05 5.58
C VAL A 93 8.70 -12.81 4.78
N ALA A 94 8.59 -11.64 5.41
CA ALA A 94 8.30 -10.39 4.73
C ALA A 94 9.37 -10.06 3.68
N LYS A 95 10.65 -10.26 4.00
CA LYS A 95 11.74 -10.08 3.04
C LYS A 95 11.63 -11.07 1.88
N ARG A 96 11.43 -12.37 2.14
CA ARG A 96 11.28 -13.37 1.08
C ARG A 96 10.07 -13.12 0.20
N THR A 97 8.97 -12.65 0.77
CA THR A 97 7.77 -12.27 0.02
C THR A 97 8.02 -11.00 -0.78
N ALA A 98 8.74 -10.01 -0.23
CA ALA A 98 9.14 -8.82 -0.97
C ALA A 98 10.06 -9.19 -2.14
N ASP A 99 11.07 -10.03 -1.91
CA ASP A 99 11.98 -10.55 -2.94
C ASP A 99 11.20 -11.34 -4.02
N LEU A 100 10.16 -12.09 -3.64
CA LEU A 100 9.30 -12.82 -4.58
C LEU A 100 8.42 -11.87 -5.41
N VAL A 101 7.87 -10.83 -4.79
CA VAL A 101 7.02 -9.83 -5.47
C VAL A 101 7.85 -8.93 -6.38
N ASP A 102 9.10 -8.65 -6.01
CA ASP A 102 10.05 -7.86 -6.80
C ASP A 102 10.75 -8.70 -7.89
N SER A 103 10.44 -10.01 -7.97
CA SER A 103 11.02 -10.88 -8.99
C SER A 103 10.45 -10.59 -10.38
N GLU A 104 11.32 -10.63 -11.40
CA GLU A 104 10.91 -10.46 -12.80
C GLU A 104 9.90 -11.52 -13.22
N GLU A 105 9.98 -12.73 -12.66
CA GLU A 105 9.03 -13.82 -12.93
C GLU A 105 7.64 -13.52 -12.38
N PHE A 106 7.54 -12.92 -11.19
CA PHE A 106 6.27 -12.50 -10.62
C PHE A 106 5.68 -11.31 -11.37
N ASP A 107 6.50 -10.34 -11.76
CA ASP A 107 6.06 -9.22 -12.58
C ASP A 107 5.57 -9.69 -13.97
N ALA A 108 6.29 -10.62 -14.59
CA ALA A 108 5.88 -11.25 -15.84
C ALA A 108 4.57 -12.04 -15.67
N LEU A 109 4.36 -12.71 -14.53
CA LEU A 109 3.11 -13.39 -14.21
C LEU A 109 1.96 -12.38 -14.03
N LEU A 110 2.19 -11.28 -13.31
CA LEU A 110 1.20 -10.24 -13.03
C LEU A 110 0.74 -9.52 -14.30
N HIS A 111 1.69 -9.26 -15.21
CA HIS A 111 1.43 -8.63 -16.51
C HIS A 111 1.04 -9.64 -17.61
N SER A 112 1.06 -10.94 -17.32
CA SER A 112 0.57 -11.97 -18.25
C SER A 112 -0.96 -11.97 -18.35
N ASP A 113 -1.46 -12.62 -19.40
CA ASP A 113 -2.90 -12.84 -19.59
C ASP A 113 -3.55 -13.73 -18.51
N LEU A 114 -2.81 -14.24 -17.52
CA LEU A 114 -3.35 -15.06 -16.44
C LEU A 114 -4.26 -14.29 -15.48
N PHE A 115 -3.99 -12.99 -15.26
CA PHE A 115 -4.84 -12.13 -14.43
C PHE A 115 -5.90 -11.36 -15.24
N ASN A 116 -6.00 -11.62 -16.55
CA ASN A 116 -7.07 -11.06 -17.37
C ASN A 116 -8.43 -11.60 -16.88
N PRO A 117 -9.46 -10.73 -16.70
CA PRO A 117 -10.79 -11.17 -16.26
C PRO A 117 -11.35 -12.35 -17.05
N LYS A 118 -11.12 -12.39 -18.37
CA LYS A 118 -11.61 -13.49 -19.23
C LYS A 118 -10.91 -14.82 -18.94
N THR A 119 -9.63 -14.79 -18.60
CA THR A 119 -8.86 -15.99 -18.24
C THR A 119 -9.27 -16.50 -16.86
N LEU A 120 -9.49 -15.58 -15.92
CA LEU A 120 -9.99 -15.90 -14.58
C LEU A 120 -11.38 -16.53 -14.61
N ASP A 121 -12.27 -16.09 -15.52
CA ASP A 121 -13.59 -16.71 -15.71
C ASP A 121 -13.46 -18.19 -16.12
N VAL A 122 -12.61 -18.51 -17.10
CA VAL A 122 -12.36 -19.90 -17.54
C VAL A 122 -11.77 -20.73 -16.40
N LEU A 123 -10.80 -20.17 -15.66
CA LEU A 123 -10.19 -20.83 -14.51
C LEU A 123 -11.22 -21.10 -13.39
N SER A 124 -12.15 -20.18 -13.18
CA SER A 124 -13.24 -20.32 -12.21
C SER A 124 -14.20 -21.46 -12.58
N VAL A 125 -14.53 -21.60 -13.87
CA VAL A 125 -15.35 -22.73 -14.37
C VAL A 125 -14.63 -24.06 -14.18
N VAL A 126 -13.34 -24.14 -14.55
CA VAL A 126 -12.55 -25.37 -14.41
C VAL A 126 -12.40 -25.78 -12.95
N SER A 127 -12.05 -24.83 -12.08
CA SER A 127 -11.91 -25.08 -10.64
C SER A 127 -13.25 -25.44 -9.98
N GLY A 128 -14.35 -24.80 -10.39
CA GLY A 128 -15.70 -25.15 -9.97
C GLY A 128 -16.06 -26.59 -10.35
N ALA A 129 -15.81 -26.99 -11.60
CA ALA A 129 -16.05 -28.35 -12.07
C ALA A 129 -15.21 -29.39 -11.30
N LEU A 130 -13.92 -29.11 -11.08
CA LEU A 130 -13.04 -30.00 -10.32
C LEU A 130 -13.48 -30.13 -8.85
N THR A 131 -13.86 -29.02 -8.23
CA THR A 131 -14.36 -29.00 -6.85
C THR A 131 -15.65 -29.81 -6.74
N GLN A 132 -16.56 -29.67 -7.72
CA GLN A 132 -17.80 -30.43 -7.76
C GLN A 132 -17.56 -31.94 -7.91
N CYS A 133 -16.61 -32.36 -8.77
CA CYS A 133 -16.22 -33.76 -8.91
C CYS A 133 -15.59 -34.35 -7.63
N ARG A 134 -14.95 -33.51 -6.82
CA ARG A 134 -14.40 -33.93 -5.52
C ARG A 134 -15.49 -34.11 -4.47
N MET A 135 -16.51 -33.24 -4.48
CA MET A 135 -17.62 -33.29 -3.53
C MET A 135 -18.63 -34.39 -3.84
N ASP A 136 -18.88 -34.66 -5.13
CA ASP A 136 -19.72 -35.78 -5.60
C ASP A 136 -18.84 -36.79 -6.36
N PRO A 137 -18.19 -37.74 -5.65
CA PRO A 137 -17.22 -38.63 -6.25
C PRO A 137 -17.88 -39.50 -7.34
N PRO A 138 -17.28 -39.57 -8.54
CA PRO A 138 -17.91 -40.21 -9.68
C PRO A 138 -18.16 -41.70 -9.42
N LYS A 139 -19.39 -42.13 -9.65
CA LYS A 139 -19.73 -43.56 -9.62
C LYS A 139 -18.98 -44.29 -10.73
N ARG A 140 -18.48 -45.50 -10.44
CA ARG A 140 -17.82 -46.37 -11.43
C ARG A 140 -18.67 -46.47 -12.71
N ALA A 141 -18.08 -46.15 -13.86
CA ALA A 141 -18.73 -46.25 -15.16
C ALA A 141 -18.23 -47.49 -15.91
N GLY A 142 -19.15 -48.34 -16.37
CA GLY A 142 -18.81 -49.45 -17.26
C GLY A 142 -18.60 -48.98 -18.71
N VAL A 143 -17.97 -49.82 -19.54
CA VAL A 143 -17.67 -49.54 -20.95
C VAL A 143 -18.87 -49.07 -21.78
N PHE A 144 -20.05 -49.66 -21.58
CA PHE A 144 -21.28 -49.23 -22.26
C PHE A 144 -21.76 -47.84 -21.82
N LYS A 145 -21.57 -47.50 -20.54
CA LYS A 145 -21.94 -46.18 -19.99
C LYS A 145 -20.99 -45.10 -20.52
N LEU A 146 -19.70 -45.41 -20.65
CA LEU A 146 -18.70 -44.53 -21.28
C LEU A 146 -19.00 -44.30 -22.77
N LEU A 147 -19.38 -45.37 -23.49
CA LEU A 147 -19.75 -45.25 -24.89
C LEU A 147 -21.02 -44.42 -25.08
N GLY A 148 -22.03 -44.61 -24.22
CA GLY A 148 -23.24 -43.79 -24.20
C GLY A 148 -22.97 -42.34 -23.85
N ALA A 149 -22.01 -42.08 -22.95
CA ALA A 149 -21.60 -40.74 -22.56
C ALA A 149 -21.01 -39.93 -23.73
N MET A 150 -20.39 -40.57 -24.72
CA MET A 150 -19.96 -39.86 -25.94
C MET A 150 -21.12 -39.31 -26.79
N ARG A 151 -22.35 -39.79 -26.56
CA ARG A 151 -23.57 -39.29 -27.18
C ARG A 151 -24.29 -38.23 -26.32
N ASP A 152 -23.77 -37.95 -25.12
CA ASP A 152 -24.29 -36.92 -24.25
C ASP A 152 -23.98 -35.52 -24.83
N PRO A 153 -24.98 -34.62 -24.96
CA PRO A 153 -24.79 -33.30 -25.55
C PRO A 153 -23.74 -32.43 -24.83
N GLU A 154 -23.62 -32.52 -23.51
CA GLU A 154 -22.66 -31.71 -22.73
C GLU A 154 -21.24 -32.24 -22.91
N ILE A 155 -21.08 -33.57 -22.96
CA ILE A 155 -19.78 -34.20 -23.23
C ILE A 155 -19.31 -33.88 -24.66
N GLN A 156 -20.22 -33.86 -25.63
CA GLN A 156 -19.89 -33.45 -27.00
C GLN A 156 -19.42 -32.01 -27.10
N LYS A 157 -20.07 -31.07 -26.38
CA LYS A 157 -19.63 -29.67 -26.31
C LYS A 157 -18.23 -29.55 -25.70
N SER A 158 -17.95 -30.28 -24.62
CA SER A 158 -16.64 -30.30 -23.97
C SER A 158 -15.54 -30.86 -24.90
N LEU A 159 -15.81 -31.96 -25.60
CA LEU A 159 -14.90 -32.53 -26.59
C LEU A 159 -14.67 -31.57 -27.76
N GLY A 160 -15.73 -30.91 -28.25
CA GLY A 160 -15.63 -29.89 -29.30
C GLY A 160 -14.78 -28.68 -28.88
N PHE A 161 -14.92 -28.23 -27.63
CA PHE A 161 -14.06 -27.21 -27.05
C PHE A 161 -12.60 -27.68 -26.99
N LEU A 162 -12.32 -28.88 -26.50
CA LEU A 162 -10.96 -29.43 -26.43
C LEU A 162 -10.27 -29.51 -27.80
N LEU A 163 -11.01 -29.94 -28.83
CA LEU A 163 -10.51 -29.95 -30.21
C LEU A 163 -10.20 -28.53 -30.71
N SER A 164 -11.06 -27.57 -30.40
CA SER A 164 -10.87 -26.16 -30.79
C SER A 164 -9.69 -25.52 -30.06
N PHE A 165 -9.56 -25.79 -28.76
CA PHE A 165 -8.40 -25.43 -27.96
C PHE A 165 -7.12 -25.99 -28.56
N GLY A 166 -7.06 -27.30 -28.81
CA GLY A 166 -5.88 -27.95 -29.38
C GLY A 166 -5.47 -27.35 -30.72
N ARG A 167 -6.43 -27.00 -31.58
CA ARG A 167 -6.17 -26.34 -32.86
C ARG A 167 -5.58 -24.93 -32.69
N ASN A 168 -6.11 -24.13 -31.76
CA ASN A 168 -5.59 -22.78 -31.49
C ASN A 168 -4.24 -22.81 -30.80
N PHE A 169 -4.06 -23.70 -29.82
CA PHE A 169 -2.79 -23.90 -29.12
C PHE A 169 -1.68 -24.30 -30.08
N GLY A 170 -1.91 -25.29 -30.95
CA GLY A 170 -0.92 -25.73 -31.93
C GLY A 170 -0.51 -24.61 -32.90
N ARG A 171 -1.44 -23.74 -33.30
CA ARG A 171 -1.13 -22.56 -34.13
C ARG A 171 -0.20 -21.59 -33.41
N LEU A 172 -0.53 -21.23 -32.17
CA LEU A 172 0.28 -20.31 -31.37
C LEU A 172 1.68 -20.87 -31.09
N CYS A 173 1.81 -22.15 -30.77
CA CYS A 173 3.12 -22.79 -30.59
C CYS A 173 3.96 -22.73 -31.86
N ASN A 174 3.36 -22.99 -33.03
CA ASN A 174 4.08 -22.88 -34.30
C ASN A 174 4.54 -21.45 -34.57
N GLU A 175 3.71 -20.44 -34.29
CA GLU A 175 4.10 -19.03 -34.45
C GLU A 175 5.27 -18.63 -33.54
N VAL A 176 5.31 -19.12 -32.29
CA VAL A 176 6.43 -18.88 -31.37
C VAL A 176 7.71 -19.53 -31.88
N ILE A 177 7.63 -20.81 -32.28
CA ILE A 177 8.78 -21.56 -32.83
C ILE A 177 9.31 -20.88 -34.11
N GLU A 178 8.43 -20.42 -35.00
CA GLU A 178 8.83 -19.72 -36.22
C GLU A 178 9.51 -18.37 -35.93
N ARG A 179 9.03 -17.61 -34.93
CA ARG A 179 9.67 -16.36 -34.49
C ARG A 179 11.06 -16.60 -33.92
N GLU A 180 11.24 -17.63 -33.11
CA GLU A 180 12.55 -18.00 -32.56
C GLU A 180 13.53 -18.42 -33.67
N LEU A 181 13.08 -19.22 -34.64
CA LEU A 181 13.89 -19.62 -35.79
C LEU A 181 14.29 -18.45 -36.70
N GLN A 182 13.42 -17.43 -36.83
CA GLN A 182 13.75 -16.21 -37.58
C GLN A 182 14.73 -15.30 -36.84
N ASN A 183 14.63 -15.19 -35.52
CA ASN A 183 15.58 -14.43 -34.70
C ASN A 183 16.97 -15.07 -34.70
N ASN A 184 17.04 -16.40 -34.66
CA ASN A 184 18.30 -17.15 -34.66
C ASN A 184 19.02 -17.16 -36.03
N LYS A 185 18.32 -16.84 -37.13
CA LYS A 185 18.91 -16.68 -38.47
C LYS A 185 19.46 -15.27 -38.73
N LYS A 186 19.17 -14.31 -37.86
CA LYS A 186 19.61 -12.89 -37.98
C LYS A 186 20.82 -12.57 -37.11
N GLN A 187 21.27 -13.49 -36.25
CA GLN A 187 22.55 -13.47 -35.55
C GLN A 187 23.59 -14.24 -36.35
#